data_AF-A0A1F6XN01-F1
#
_entry.id   AF-A0A1F6XN01-F1
#
_cell.length_a   1.000
_cell.length_b   1.000
_cell.length_c   1.000
_cell.angle_alpha   90.00
_cell.angle_beta   90.00
_cell.angle_gamma   90.00
#
_symmetry.space_group_name_H-M   'P 1'
#
loop_
_entity.id
_entity.type
_entity.pdbx_description
1 polymer ?
#
loop_
_entity_poly.entity_id
_entity_poly.type
_entity_poly.pdbx_seq_one_letter_code
_entity_poly.pdbx_strand_id
1 'polypeptide(L)'
;MSYFSSGQLNQLGDALERAGWLPEDVTNLGQAGKARLAEIRLSLQRNDIITLIETKQTEPWLHDDQKADLIVQGYKILAYLDQNGLLDSCANLGELRSIQFKGIEFFQRYFAGKVIFGWGGVDGESVPCLFVFQGEVVQSRRQLNNRWHIDDPGLRRI
;
A
#
# COMPACT_ATOMS: atom_id res chain seq x y z
N MET A 1 24.07 14.05 -4.81
CA MET A 1 25.18 13.65 -5.68
C MET A 1 24.69 13.76 -7.11
N SER A 2 25.39 14.52 -7.98
CA SER A 2 25.07 14.55 -9.42
C SER A 2 25.57 13.26 -10.05
N TYR A 3 24.72 12.57 -10.81
CA TYR A 3 25.08 11.35 -11.56
C TYR A 3 25.88 11.64 -12.83
N PHE A 4 26.08 12.92 -13.16
CA PHE A 4 26.84 13.36 -14.33
C PHE A 4 28.13 14.06 -13.90
N SER A 5 29.23 13.76 -14.60
CA SER A 5 30.47 14.50 -14.45
C SER A 5 30.32 15.91 -15.02
N SER A 6 31.10 16.86 -14.52
CA SER A 6 31.09 18.25 -15.00
C SER A 6 31.37 18.35 -16.50
N GLY A 7 32.18 17.44 -17.05
CA GLY A 7 32.45 17.36 -18.50
C GLY A 7 31.22 16.94 -19.32
N GLN A 8 30.40 16.02 -18.80
CA GLN A 8 29.16 15.58 -19.47
C GLN A 8 28.10 16.68 -19.47
N LEU A 9 28.01 17.46 -18.39
CA LEU A 9 27.06 18.58 -18.29
C LEU A 9 27.43 19.71 -19.27
N ASN A 10 28.72 20.00 -19.43
CA ASN A 10 29.18 21.00 -20.40
C ASN A 10 28.90 20.57 -21.85
N GLN A 11 29.19 19.31 -22.20
CA GLN A 11 28.89 18.77 -23.53
C GLN A 11 27.39 18.79 -23.86
N LEU A 12 26.54 18.53 -22.86
CA LEU A 12 25.10 18.63 -23.00
C LEU A 12 24.66 20.09 -23.21
N GLY A 13 25.24 21.04 -22.48
CA GLY A 13 25.01 22.48 -22.66
C GLY A 13 25.33 22.93 -24.08
N ASP A 14 26.52 22.61 -24.57
CA ASP A 14 26.98 22.99 -25.92
C ASP A 14 26.12 22.36 -27.04
N ALA A 15 25.57 21.16 -26.79
CA ALA A 15 24.69 20.48 -27.74
C ALA A 15 23.29 21.10 -27.78
N LEU A 16 22.76 21.50 -26.63
CA LEU A 16 21.47 22.17 -26.52
C LEU A 16 21.52 23.57 -27.16
N GLU A 17 22.59 24.33 -26.91
CA GLU A 17 22.78 25.64 -27.54
C GLU A 17 22.89 25.53 -29.07
N ARG A 18 23.64 24.55 -29.59
CA ARG A 18 23.71 24.28 -31.03
C ARG A 18 22.38 23.83 -31.64
N ALA A 19 21.50 23.23 -30.84
CA ALA A 19 20.15 22.87 -31.26
C ALA A 19 19.16 24.04 -31.16
N GLY A 20 19.61 25.24 -30.78
CA GLY A 20 18.80 26.44 -30.66
C GLY A 20 17.96 26.52 -29.40
N TRP A 21 18.25 25.71 -28.39
CA TRP A 21 17.57 25.77 -27.10
C TRP A 21 18.11 26.93 -26.28
N LEU A 22 17.20 27.75 -25.76
CA LEU A 22 17.56 28.83 -24.85
C LEU A 22 17.64 28.30 -23.40
N PRO A 23 18.41 28.96 -22.52
CA PRO A 23 18.46 28.59 -21.09
C PRO A 23 17.09 28.55 -20.40
N GLU A 24 16.16 29.40 -20.87
CA GLU A 24 14.76 29.41 -20.41
C GLU A 24 13.99 28.15 -20.81
N ASP A 25 14.22 27.59 -21.99
CA ASP A 25 13.57 26.34 -22.44
C ASP A 25 14.00 25.15 -21.57
N VAL A 26 15.29 25.07 -21.23
CA VAL A 26 15.85 24.05 -20.35
C VAL A 26 15.28 24.19 -18.93
N THR A 27 15.13 25.43 -18.45
CA THR A 27 14.56 25.73 -17.14
C THR A 27 13.07 25.35 -17.10
N ASN A 28 12.31 25.70 -18.13
CA ASN A 28 10.89 25.36 -18.26
C ASN A 28 10.68 23.85 -18.33
N LEU A 29 11.53 23.13 -19.09
CA LEU A 29 11.51 21.66 -19.13
C LEU A 29 11.78 21.05 -17.75
N GLY A 30 12.77 21.58 -17.03
CA GLY A 30 13.08 21.16 -15.66
C GLY A 30 11.93 21.40 -14.68
N GLN A 31 11.25 22.54 -14.79
CA GLN A 31 10.07 22.87 -13.98
C GLN A 31 8.88 21.97 -14.32
N ALA A 32 8.62 21.72 -15.61
CA ALA A 32 7.56 20.82 -16.06
C ALA A 32 7.79 19.38 -15.57
N GLY A 33 9.04 18.90 -15.61
CA GLY A 33 9.41 17.60 -15.06
C GLY A 33 9.16 17.51 -13.55
N LYS A 34 9.55 18.53 -12.78
CA LYS A 34 9.26 18.61 -11.34
C LYS A 34 7.77 18.64 -11.03
N ALA A 35 7.00 19.44 -11.77
CA ALA A 35 5.54 19.52 -11.63
C ALA A 35 4.89 18.16 -11.90
N ARG A 36 5.31 17.47 -12.98
CA ARG A 36 4.80 16.14 -13.30
C ARG A 36 5.14 15.09 -12.23
N LEU A 37 6.35 15.15 -11.67
CA LEU A 37 6.74 14.28 -10.55
C LEU A 37 5.93 14.59 -9.28
N ALA A 38 5.62 15.86 -9.01
CA ALA A 38 4.76 16.25 -7.90
C ALA A 38 3.31 15.76 -8.11
N GLU A 39 2.76 15.85 -9.32
CA GLU A 39 1.45 15.28 -9.67
C GLU A 39 1.42 13.76 -9.48
N ILE A 40 2.43 13.04 -9.96
CA ILE A 40 2.56 11.58 -9.77
C ILE A 40 2.63 11.26 -8.27
N ARG A 41 3.40 12.03 -7.50
CA ARG A 41 3.48 11.84 -6.04
C ARG A 41 2.12 12.09 -5.37
N LEU A 42 1.40 13.14 -5.76
CA LEU A 42 0.08 13.47 -5.21
C LEU A 42 -0.97 12.43 -5.59
N SER A 43 -0.93 11.89 -6.82
CA SER A 43 -1.83 10.83 -7.25
C SER A 43 -1.55 9.50 -6.53
N LEU A 44 -0.27 9.19 -6.28
CA LEU A 44 0.14 8.05 -5.46
C LEU A 44 -0.27 8.22 -3.98
N GLN A 45 -0.22 9.44 -3.44
CA GLN A 45 -0.65 9.74 -2.07
C GLN A 45 -2.17 9.66 -1.85
N ARG A 46 -2.98 10.03 -2.86
CA ARG A 46 -4.45 9.98 -2.78
C ARG A 46 -5.02 8.57 -2.68
N ASN A 47 -4.29 7.57 -3.17
CA ASN A 47 -4.65 6.16 -3.08
C ASN A 47 -3.72 5.36 -2.16
N ASP A 48 -2.91 6.04 -1.33
CA ASP A 48 -2.06 5.37 -0.35
C ASP A 48 -2.94 4.90 0.82
N ILE A 49 -2.90 3.61 1.10
CA ILE A 49 -3.62 2.96 2.20
C ILE A 49 -3.41 3.67 3.54
N ILE A 50 -2.23 4.27 3.75
CA ILE A 50 -1.94 5.04 4.97
C ILE A 50 -2.87 6.23 5.11
N THR A 51 -3.00 7.04 4.06
CA THR A 51 -3.90 8.20 4.04
C THR A 51 -5.34 7.75 4.28
N LEU A 52 -5.74 6.62 3.69
CA LEU A 52 -7.08 6.08 3.86
C LEU A 52 -7.34 5.62 5.31
N ILE A 53 -6.36 5.01 5.98
CA ILE A 53 -6.44 4.64 7.41
C ILE A 53 -6.58 5.90 8.28
N GLU A 54 -5.72 6.89 8.07
CA GLU A 54 -5.70 8.13 8.85
C GLU A 54 -6.99 8.97 8.67
N THR A 55 -7.55 8.95 7.47
CA THR A 55 -8.82 9.63 7.14
C THR A 55 -10.06 8.77 7.37
N LYS A 56 -9.90 7.56 7.96
CA LYS A 56 -10.99 6.61 8.27
C LYS A 56 -11.82 6.18 7.06
N GLN A 57 -11.18 6.11 5.89
CA GLN A 57 -11.72 5.54 4.65
C GLN A 57 -11.37 4.06 4.50
N THR A 58 -10.87 3.44 5.57
CA THR A 58 -10.72 2.00 5.71
C THR A 58 -11.36 1.52 7.00
N GLU A 59 -11.74 0.25 7.02
CA GLU A 59 -12.21 -0.45 8.21
C GLU A 59 -11.53 -1.81 8.38
N PRO A 60 -11.31 -2.26 9.63
CA PRO A 60 -11.20 -3.67 9.95
C PRO A 60 -12.56 -4.33 9.71
N TRP A 61 -12.66 -5.06 8.61
CA TRP A 61 -13.85 -5.77 8.17
C TRP A 61 -13.86 -7.21 8.69
N LEU A 62 -15.01 -7.65 9.18
CA LEU A 62 -15.27 -9.01 9.65
C LEU A 62 -16.39 -9.62 8.81
N HIS A 63 -16.24 -10.91 8.47
CA HIS A 63 -17.35 -11.70 7.96
C HIS A 63 -18.45 -11.81 9.02
N ASP A 64 -19.72 -11.92 8.62
CA ASP A 64 -20.85 -11.92 9.58
C ASP A 64 -20.75 -13.07 10.59
N ASP A 65 -20.32 -14.26 10.15
CA ASP A 65 -20.03 -15.37 11.07
C ASP A 65 -18.91 -15.02 12.08
N GLN A 66 -17.88 -14.25 11.70
CA GLN A 66 -16.85 -13.79 12.67
C GLN A 66 -17.45 -12.83 13.71
N LYS A 67 -18.44 -11.99 13.33
CA LYS A 67 -19.12 -11.05 14.24
C LYS A 67 -19.98 -11.78 15.27
N ALA A 68 -20.51 -12.95 14.92
CA ALA A 68 -21.27 -13.81 15.81
C ALA A 68 -20.38 -14.63 16.78
N ASP A 69 -19.11 -14.24 16.93
CA ASP A 69 -18.08 -14.96 17.70
C ASP A 69 -17.88 -16.40 17.22
N LEU A 70 -18.16 -16.67 15.94
CA LEU A 70 -17.92 -17.96 15.32
C LEU A 70 -16.56 -18.00 14.65
N ILE A 71 -16.01 -19.20 14.60
CA ILE A 71 -14.80 -19.48 13.86
C ILE A 71 -15.15 -19.80 12.42
N VAL A 72 -14.55 -19.05 11.48
CA VAL A 72 -14.81 -19.18 10.04
C VAL A 72 -13.59 -19.73 9.32
N GLN A 73 -13.81 -20.57 8.32
CA GLN A 73 -12.73 -21.02 7.44
C GLN A 73 -12.37 -19.93 6.42
N GLY A 74 -11.08 -19.75 6.15
CA GLY A 74 -10.60 -18.71 5.24
C GLY A 74 -11.19 -18.81 3.83
N TYR A 75 -11.38 -20.03 3.29
CA TYR A 75 -12.04 -20.22 1.99
C TYR A 75 -13.48 -19.69 1.95
N LYS A 76 -14.22 -19.75 3.08
CA LYS A 76 -15.58 -19.19 3.14
C LYS A 76 -15.54 -17.66 3.06
N ILE A 77 -14.59 -17.05 3.78
CA ILE A 77 -14.37 -15.59 3.73
C ILE A 77 -13.97 -15.17 2.31
N LEU A 78 -13.03 -15.87 1.69
CA LEU A 78 -12.59 -15.59 0.33
C LEU A 78 -13.74 -15.71 -0.68
N ALA A 79 -14.49 -16.81 -0.64
CA ALA A 79 -15.65 -17.02 -1.51
C ALA A 79 -16.70 -15.93 -1.31
N TYR A 80 -16.97 -15.52 -0.08
CA TYR A 80 -17.88 -14.41 0.20
C TYR A 80 -17.38 -13.10 -0.42
N LEU A 81 -16.11 -12.75 -0.22
CA LEU A 81 -15.53 -11.52 -0.76
C LEU A 81 -15.54 -11.51 -2.29
N ASP A 82 -15.23 -12.64 -2.92
CA ASP A 82 -15.22 -12.79 -4.38
C ASP A 82 -16.64 -12.66 -4.97
N GLN A 83 -17.59 -13.42 -4.43
CA GLN A 83 -18.98 -13.43 -4.92
C GLN A 83 -19.68 -12.07 -4.78
N ASN A 84 -19.27 -11.25 -3.80
CA ASN A 84 -19.82 -9.92 -3.59
C ASN A 84 -18.99 -8.80 -4.25
N GLY A 85 -17.95 -9.14 -5.03
CA GLY A 85 -17.10 -8.14 -5.69
C GLY A 85 -16.34 -7.24 -4.73
N LEU A 86 -16.00 -7.75 -3.53
CA LEU A 86 -15.37 -6.99 -2.45
C LEU A 86 -13.85 -7.17 -2.40
N LEU A 87 -13.27 -8.10 -3.16
CA LEU A 87 -11.83 -8.35 -3.14
C LEU A 87 -10.99 -7.13 -3.51
N ASP A 88 -11.39 -6.36 -4.53
CA ASP A 88 -10.68 -5.15 -4.95
C ASP A 88 -10.67 -4.05 -3.88
N SER A 89 -11.67 -4.04 -3.01
CA SER A 89 -11.74 -3.12 -1.89
C SER A 89 -10.83 -3.52 -0.72
N CYS A 90 -10.37 -4.77 -0.68
CA CYS A 90 -9.47 -5.27 0.37
C CYS A 90 -8.04 -4.79 0.15
N ALA A 91 -7.28 -4.68 1.24
CA ALA A 91 -5.86 -4.36 1.18
C ALA A 91 -5.09 -5.47 0.45
N ASN A 92 -4.14 -5.07 -0.38
CA ASN A 92 -3.21 -5.99 -1.05
C ASN A 92 -1.86 -6.08 -0.32
N LEU A 93 -0.96 -6.94 -0.82
CA LEU A 93 0.37 -7.14 -0.22
C LEU A 93 1.22 -5.86 -0.19
N GLY A 94 1.16 -5.04 -1.23
CA GLY A 94 1.91 -3.77 -1.27
C GLY A 94 1.45 -2.79 -0.19
N GLU A 95 0.15 -2.74 0.04
CA GLU A 95 -0.46 -1.90 1.07
C GLU A 95 -0.13 -2.38 2.48
N LEU A 96 -0.14 -3.69 2.71
CA LEU A 96 0.34 -4.25 3.98
C LEU A 96 1.82 -3.88 4.23
N ARG A 97 2.67 -3.88 3.20
CA ARG A 97 4.06 -3.40 3.35
C ARG A 97 4.10 -1.92 3.72
N SER A 98 3.29 -1.07 3.09
CA SER A 98 3.21 0.35 3.47
C SER A 98 2.85 0.54 4.95
N ILE A 99 1.90 -0.25 5.47
CA ILE A 99 1.54 -0.25 6.90
C ILE A 99 2.71 -0.74 7.75
N GLN A 100 3.38 -1.82 7.36
CA GLN A 100 4.55 -2.35 8.06
C GLN A 100 5.68 -1.30 8.17
N PHE A 101 5.95 -0.57 7.08
CA PHE A 101 6.97 0.50 7.06
C PHE A 101 6.67 1.66 8.00
N LYS A 102 5.40 1.90 8.36
CA LYS A 102 5.04 2.90 9.39
C LYS A 102 5.41 2.47 10.80
N GLY A 103 5.66 1.19 11.01
CA GLY A 103 6.15 0.65 12.28
C GLY A 103 5.07 0.41 13.32
N ILE A 104 5.53 -0.04 14.49
CA ILE A 104 4.68 -0.55 15.56
C ILE A 104 3.73 0.49 16.16
N GLU A 105 4.18 1.73 16.35
CA GLU A 105 3.34 2.78 16.93
C GLU A 105 2.10 3.05 16.06
N PHE A 106 2.29 3.09 14.74
CA PHE A 106 1.19 3.23 13.79
C PHE A 106 0.26 2.01 13.86
N PHE A 107 0.81 0.80 13.81
CA PHE A 107 0.01 -0.42 13.83
C PHE A 107 -0.80 -0.54 15.12
N GLN A 108 -0.20 -0.29 16.29
CA GLN A 108 -0.91 -0.32 17.57
C GLN A 108 -1.99 0.76 17.65
N ARG A 109 -1.76 1.95 17.09
CA ARG A 109 -2.77 3.01 17.08
C ARG A 109 -4.06 2.62 16.37
N TYR A 110 -3.97 1.88 15.27
CA TYR A 110 -5.13 1.56 14.42
C TYR A 110 -5.62 0.12 14.54
N PHE A 111 -4.76 -0.81 14.94
CA PHE A 111 -4.99 -2.25 14.86
C PHE A 111 -4.51 -3.01 16.12
N ALA A 112 -4.50 -2.35 17.28
CA ALA A 112 -4.09 -2.98 18.54
C ALA A 112 -4.79 -4.32 18.79
N GLY A 113 -3.99 -5.35 19.10
CA GLY A 113 -4.49 -6.69 19.44
C GLY A 113 -5.03 -7.50 18.27
N LYS A 114 -4.87 -7.04 17.02
CA LYS A 114 -5.42 -7.70 15.83
C LYS A 114 -4.33 -8.27 14.93
N VAL A 115 -4.70 -9.31 14.18
CA VAL A 115 -3.99 -9.78 12.99
C VAL A 115 -4.75 -9.26 11.78
N ILE A 116 -4.15 -8.36 11.02
CA ILE A 116 -4.82 -7.69 9.89
C ILE A 116 -4.54 -8.45 8.60
N PHE A 117 -5.61 -8.87 7.91
CA PHE A 117 -5.53 -9.65 6.68
C PHE A 117 -5.74 -8.80 5.43
N GLY A 118 -4.88 -9.01 4.42
CA GLY A 118 -4.98 -8.36 3.11
C GLY A 118 -5.56 -9.32 2.07
N TRP A 119 -6.89 -9.47 2.07
CA TRP A 119 -7.58 -10.41 1.17
C TRP A 119 -7.40 -10.08 -0.32
N GLY A 120 -7.09 -8.83 -0.68
CA GLY A 120 -6.74 -8.45 -2.05
C GLY A 120 -5.35 -8.95 -2.50
N GLY A 121 -4.58 -9.59 -1.60
CA GLY A 121 -3.27 -10.18 -1.87
C GLY A 121 -3.23 -11.70 -1.77
N VAL A 122 -4.39 -12.37 -1.81
CA VAL A 122 -4.46 -13.85 -1.82
C VAL A 122 -3.64 -14.40 -2.98
N ASP A 123 -2.85 -15.44 -2.68
CA ASP A 123 -2.01 -16.13 -3.65
C ASP A 123 -2.02 -17.63 -3.33
N GLY A 124 -2.53 -18.42 -4.27
CA GLY A 124 -2.85 -19.82 -4.08
C GLY A 124 -3.77 -20.05 -2.89
N GLU A 125 -3.33 -20.86 -1.94
CA GLU A 125 -4.08 -21.20 -0.73
C GLU A 125 -3.72 -20.32 0.47
N SER A 126 -3.12 -19.14 0.25
CA SER A 126 -2.61 -18.29 1.32
C SER A 126 -3.05 -16.84 1.21
N VAL A 127 -3.34 -16.22 2.35
CA VAL A 127 -3.65 -14.79 2.47
C VAL A 127 -2.55 -14.08 3.27
N PRO A 128 -2.03 -12.92 2.82
CA PRO A 128 -1.04 -12.17 3.57
C PRO A 128 -1.66 -11.46 4.77
N CYS A 129 -0.88 -11.32 5.84
CA CYS A 129 -1.33 -10.63 7.04
C CYS A 129 -0.20 -9.89 7.77
N LEU A 130 -0.60 -8.97 8.65
CA LEU A 130 0.27 -8.25 9.58
C LEU A 130 -0.15 -8.50 11.02
N PHE A 131 0.81 -8.65 11.91
CA PHE A 131 0.58 -8.72 13.35
C PHE A 131 1.81 -8.24 14.11
N VAL A 132 1.63 -7.94 15.39
CA VAL A 132 2.74 -7.59 16.27
C VAL A 132 3.36 -8.86 16.85
N PHE A 133 4.68 -9.01 16.71
CA PHE A 133 5.45 -10.05 17.36
C PHE A 133 6.74 -9.45 17.90
N GLN A 134 7.03 -9.67 19.18
CA GLN A 134 8.24 -9.17 19.86
C GLN A 134 8.50 -7.67 19.67
N GLY A 135 7.45 -6.84 19.60
CA GLY A 135 7.60 -5.39 19.47
C GLY A 135 7.81 -4.91 18.02
N GLU A 136 7.63 -5.76 17.03
CA GLU A 136 7.72 -5.41 15.61
C GLU A 136 6.44 -5.77 14.85
N VAL A 137 6.17 -5.04 13.76
CA VAL A 137 5.10 -5.40 12.82
C VAL A 137 5.66 -6.43 11.85
N VAL A 138 5.19 -7.66 11.95
CA VAL A 138 5.64 -8.78 11.13
C VAL A 138 4.61 -9.06 10.05
N GLN A 139 5.10 -9.19 8.81
CA GLN A 139 4.31 -9.66 7.68
C GLN A 139 4.46 -11.18 7.55
N SER A 140 3.34 -11.88 7.41
CA SER A 140 3.31 -13.33 7.17
C SER A 140 2.20 -13.70 6.18
N ARG A 141 1.98 -14.99 6.00
CA ARG A 141 0.87 -15.57 5.24
C ARG A 141 0.18 -16.65 6.06
N ARG A 142 -1.14 -16.74 5.96
CA ARG A 142 -1.93 -17.82 6.57
C ARG A 142 -2.63 -18.64 5.51
N GLN A 143 -2.64 -19.96 5.72
CA GLN A 143 -3.31 -20.93 4.86
C GLN A 143 -4.83 -20.80 4.99
N LEU A 144 -5.58 -20.79 3.88
CA LEU A 144 -7.03 -20.59 3.84
C LEU A 144 -7.84 -21.69 4.54
N ASN A 145 -7.24 -22.86 4.77
CA ASN A 145 -7.83 -23.93 5.58
C ASN A 145 -7.78 -23.66 7.09
N ASN A 146 -7.09 -22.59 7.52
CA ASN A 146 -7.07 -22.16 8.92
C ASN A 146 -8.43 -21.60 9.36
N ARG A 147 -8.47 -21.29 10.65
CA ARG A 147 -9.62 -20.76 11.37
C ARG A 147 -9.37 -19.27 11.65
N TRP A 148 -10.36 -18.45 11.33
CA TRP A 148 -10.39 -17.01 11.57
C TRP A 148 -11.44 -16.68 12.63
N HIS A 149 -11.09 -15.81 13.57
CA HIS A 149 -11.99 -15.32 14.62
C HIS A 149 -12.09 -13.79 14.60
N ILE A 150 -12.70 -13.21 15.64
CA ILE A 150 -12.96 -11.76 15.75
C ILE A 150 -11.69 -10.89 15.81
N ASP A 151 -10.52 -11.46 16.09
CA ASP A 151 -9.24 -10.74 16.11
C ASP A 151 -8.48 -10.84 14.78
N ASP A 152 -9.09 -11.48 13.79
CA ASP A 152 -8.53 -11.69 12.45
C ASP A 152 -9.31 -10.93 11.35
N PRO A 153 -9.51 -9.60 11.46
CA PRO A 153 -10.24 -8.85 10.45
C PRO A 153 -9.44 -8.69 9.15
N GLY A 154 -10.16 -8.60 8.03
CA GLY A 154 -9.60 -8.06 6.79
C GLY A 154 -9.51 -6.53 6.85
N LEU A 155 -8.53 -5.92 6.18
CA LEU A 155 -8.54 -4.47 5.98
C LEU A 155 -9.22 -4.15 4.65
N ARG A 156 -10.24 -3.28 4.68
CA ARG A 156 -11.05 -2.92 3.52
C ARG A 156 -11.25 -1.42 3.41
N ARG A 157 -11.39 -0.91 2.18
CA ARG A 157 -11.79 0.48 1.89
C ARG A 157 -13.32 0.62 1.97
N ILE A 158 -13.80 1.79 2.39
CA ILE A 158 -15.23 2.13 2.54
C ILE A 158 -15.68 3.01 1.39
#